data_AF-A0A925TET3-F1
#
_entry.id   AF-A0A925TET3-F1
#
_cell.length_a   1.000
_cell.length_b   1.000
_cell.length_c   1.000
_cell.angle_alpha   90.00
_cell.angle_beta   90.00
_cell.angle_gamma   90.00
#
_symmetry.space_group_name_H-M   'P 1'
#
loop_
_entity.id
_entity.type
_entity.pdbx_description
1 polymer ?
#
loop_
_entity_poly.entity_id
_entity_poly.type
_entity_poly.pdbx_seq_one_letter_code
_entity_poly.pdbx_strand_id
1 'polypeptide(L)'
;MDGFGWLISLVGFVLAIVALNKISRLDTRIAQLKLQLGQLSDQLSGAPPVPQESPKAEKKKSNWPTTAVAAAKNPEPVLAETPAPELMAQVAKTLESVPEKRPKAPKQDMEQQLASRWFVWIGGIAIAIGGLLFVKYAYENGLISPPLQIFLGLLLGAALVFAGDTLHRKTPATAEANYVPAALSAAGLATAFGSIYAAYALYELVAPTTAFIGLALVALGALALSLRQGPFIAALGLLGSYVTPMMIASPDPSGWSFFPYLLIILGASFAVLRKRNWWWLGYASIIGSALWSFLWLGGPFEGADIVPIGLFALCIGAVSLFAVSGRIILASASGSLLNPMGMTDSLKVGSIGGVAASLVLAALVVKSGHSGAALTLFFIGMAGVAALSWFKEGDTAAAPVAAILS
;
A
#
# COMPACT_ATOMS: atom_id res chain seq x y z
N MET A 1 -21.99 10.10 1.57
CA MET A 1 -21.17 8.92 1.19
C MET A 1 -20.02 9.38 0.29
N ASP A 2 -19.34 10.48 0.68
CA ASP A 2 -18.72 11.37 -0.33
C ASP A 2 -17.18 11.42 -0.21
N GLY A 3 -16.62 10.88 0.88
CA GLY A 3 -15.17 10.76 1.07
C GLY A 3 -14.51 9.54 0.43
N PHE A 4 -15.29 8.51 0.05
CA PHE A 4 -14.74 7.23 -0.41
C PHE A 4 -14.46 7.18 -1.92
N GLY A 5 -15.21 7.96 -2.71
CA GLY A 5 -14.93 8.14 -4.15
C GLY A 5 -13.56 8.76 -4.38
N TRP A 6 -13.13 9.66 -3.49
CA TRP A 6 -11.81 10.29 -3.56
C TRP A 6 -10.66 9.32 -3.33
N LEU A 7 -10.81 8.32 -2.45
CA LEU A 7 -9.76 7.33 -2.18
C LEU A 7 -9.56 6.38 -3.36
N ILE A 8 -10.65 5.90 -3.97
CA ILE A 8 -10.59 5.06 -5.17
C ILE A 8 -10.03 5.85 -6.35
N SER A 9 -10.45 7.11 -6.51
CA SER A 9 -9.96 7.98 -7.58
C SER A 9 -8.48 8.33 -7.38
N LEU A 10 -8.01 8.50 -6.14
CA LEU A 10 -6.60 8.78 -5.82
C LEU A 10 -5.72 7.56 -6.05
N VAL A 11 -6.17 6.36 -5.66
CA VAL A 11 -5.45 5.11 -5.95
C VAL A 11 -5.40 4.85 -7.47
N GLY A 12 -6.51 5.05 -8.18
CA GLY A 12 -6.56 4.96 -9.64
C GLY A 12 -5.66 5.99 -10.34
N PHE A 13 -5.62 7.22 -9.83
CA PHE A 13 -4.78 8.29 -10.37
C PHE A 13 -3.29 8.03 -10.17
N VAL A 14 -2.88 7.56 -8.99
CA VAL A 14 -1.50 7.18 -8.71
C VAL A 14 -1.07 6.00 -9.60
N LEU A 15 -1.92 4.99 -9.76
CA LEU A 15 -1.66 3.86 -10.66
C LEU A 15 -1.57 4.29 -12.14
N ALA A 16 -2.42 5.22 -12.58
CA ALA A 16 -2.39 5.76 -13.94
C ALA A 16 -1.10 6.56 -14.21
N ILE A 17 -0.66 7.42 -13.29
CA ILE A 17 0.58 8.18 -13.43
C ILE A 17 1.79 7.25 -13.51
N VAL A 18 1.81 6.20 -12.69
CA VAL A 18 2.89 5.21 -12.70
C VAL A 18 2.90 4.40 -14.01
N ALA A 19 1.73 4.00 -14.51
CA ALA A 19 1.60 3.31 -15.80
C ALA A 19 2.07 4.19 -16.96
N LEU A 20 1.67 5.46 -16.99
CA LEU A 20 2.06 6.45 -18.01
C LEU A 20 3.57 6.72 -17.98
N ASN A 21 4.18 6.81 -16.79
CA ASN A 21 5.62 6.95 -16.63
C ASN A 21 6.42 5.72 -17.09
N LYS A 22 5.81 4.52 -17.04
CA LYS A 22 6.44 3.29 -17.55
C LYS A 22 6.35 3.21 -19.07
N ILE A 23 5.23 3.63 -19.65
CA ILE A 23 5.00 3.68 -21.10
C ILE A 23 5.95 4.70 -21.75
N SER A 24 6.09 5.90 -21.19
CA SER A 24 7.01 6.91 -21.72
C SER A 24 8.47 6.49 -21.66
N ARG A 25 8.87 5.73 -20.62
CA ARG A 25 10.22 5.14 -20.53
C ARG A 25 10.45 4.05 -21.58
N LEU A 26 9.42 3.31 -21.99
CA LEU A 26 9.52 2.30 -23.04
C LEU A 26 9.64 2.94 -24.43
N ASP A 27 8.88 4.00 -24.70
CA ASP A 27 8.98 4.76 -25.95
C ASP A 27 10.36 5.41 -26.12
N THR A 28 10.91 5.96 -25.04
CA THR A 28 12.25 6.57 -25.05
C THR A 28 13.33 5.51 -25.35
N ARG A 29 13.18 4.29 -24.81
CA ARG A 29 14.10 3.17 -25.09
C ARG A 29 14.01 2.71 -26.54
N ILE A 30 12.80 2.60 -27.09
CA ILE A 30 12.59 2.23 -28.49
C ILE A 30 13.20 3.29 -29.43
N ALA A 31 13.05 4.58 -29.10
CA ALA A 31 13.67 5.66 -29.86
C ALA A 31 15.21 5.60 -29.82
N GLN A 32 15.80 5.33 -28.66
CA GLN A 32 17.26 5.17 -28.50
C GLN A 32 17.79 3.94 -29.25
N LEU A 33 17.08 2.81 -29.20
CA LEU A 33 17.44 1.59 -29.92
C LEU A 33 17.43 1.79 -31.45
N LYS A 34 16.44 2.52 -31.98
CA LYS A 34 16.39 2.87 -33.41
C LYS A 34 17.55 3.77 -33.82
N LEU A 35 17.94 4.73 -32.97
CA LEU A 35 19.09 5.60 -33.23
C LEU A 35 20.41 4.81 -33.22
N GLN A 36 20.60 3.90 -32.28
CA GLN A 36 21.79 3.05 -32.21
C GLN A 36 21.89 2.10 -33.42
N LEU A 37 20.77 1.55 -33.89
CA LEU A 37 20.74 0.74 -35.12
C LEU A 37 21.08 1.57 -36.37
N GLY A 38 20.61 2.82 -36.44
CA GLY A 38 21.00 3.74 -37.51
C GLY A 38 22.50 4.05 -37.50
N GLN A 39 23.07 4.31 -36.32
CA GLN A 39 24.50 4.58 -36.17
C GLN A 39 25.37 3.34 -36.48
N LEU A 40 24.94 2.14 -36.09
CA LEU A 40 25.64 0.91 -36.46
C LEU A 40 25.55 0.63 -37.97
N SER A 41 24.41 0.94 -38.60
CA SER A 41 24.23 0.81 -40.05
C SER A 41 25.14 1.75 -40.84
N ASP A 42 25.30 2.99 -40.35
CA ASP A 42 26.23 3.97 -40.93
C ASP A 42 27.70 3.56 -40.70
N GLN A 43 28.03 3.02 -39.52
CA GLN A 43 29.37 2.49 -39.22
C GLN A 43 29.72 1.26 -40.06
N LEU A 44 28.74 0.39 -40.36
CA LEU A 44 28.94 -0.77 -41.22
C LEU A 44 29.08 -0.40 -42.70
N SER A 45 28.51 0.75 -43.11
CA SER A 45 28.65 1.27 -44.47
C SER A 45 29.93 2.08 -44.70
N GLY A 46 30.68 2.40 -43.63
CA GLY A 46 31.89 3.21 -43.71
C GLY A 46 33.05 2.65 -42.89
N ALA A 47 33.86 1.76 -43.48
CA ALA A 47 35.20 1.42 -43.00
C ALA A 47 36.09 0.96 -44.18
N PRO A 48 37.45 1.04 -44.17
CA PRO A 48 38.45 1.55 -43.18
C PRO A 48 39.56 2.45 -43.87
N PRO A 49 40.76 2.83 -43.29
CA PRO A 49 41.43 2.36 -42.07
C PRO A 49 42.05 3.41 -41.08
N VAL A 50 42.28 2.90 -39.87
CA VAL A 50 43.08 3.38 -38.71
C VAL A 50 44.47 2.70 -38.80
N PRO A 51 45.65 3.28 -38.43
CA PRO A 51 46.20 3.44 -37.04
C PRO A 51 47.07 4.71 -36.82
N GLN A 52 47.53 5.20 -35.66
CA GLN A 52 47.85 4.80 -34.26
C GLN A 52 48.03 6.15 -33.48
N GLU A 53 47.98 6.33 -32.15
CA GLU A 53 48.86 5.81 -31.10
C GLU A 53 48.44 6.37 -29.72
N SER A 54 48.72 5.65 -28.62
CA SER A 54 48.49 6.02 -27.20
C SER A 54 49.81 6.54 -26.56
N PRO A 55 50.00 6.62 -25.22
CA PRO A 55 49.31 7.33 -24.13
C PRO A 55 50.29 8.19 -23.26
N LYS A 56 49.81 9.11 -22.41
CA LYS A 56 50.62 9.60 -21.26
C LYS A 56 49.78 9.94 -20.03
N ALA A 57 50.12 9.29 -18.93
CA ALA A 57 49.64 9.55 -17.56
C ALA A 57 50.46 10.68 -16.91
N GLU A 58 49.84 11.57 -16.12
CA GLU A 58 50.53 12.21 -14.98
C GLU A 58 49.55 12.80 -13.93
N LYS A 59 50.09 13.02 -12.73
CA LYS A 59 49.49 13.00 -11.38
C LYS A 59 48.81 14.30 -10.89
N LYS A 60 47.82 14.10 -9.99
CA LYS A 60 47.57 14.73 -8.67
C LYS A 60 47.91 16.23 -8.47
N LYS A 61 46.91 17.03 -8.05
CA LYS A 61 46.85 17.70 -6.73
C LYS A 61 45.50 18.39 -6.44
N SER A 62 45.06 18.17 -5.20
CA SER A 62 43.95 18.83 -4.50
C SER A 62 44.37 20.23 -4.06
N ASN A 63 43.50 21.23 -4.22
CA ASN A 63 43.60 22.52 -3.54
C ASN A 63 42.23 22.92 -2.96
N TRP A 64 42.17 23.05 -1.64
CA TRP A 64 41.28 23.97 -0.93
C TRP A 64 41.95 25.34 -0.84
N PRO A 65 41.19 26.43 -0.70
CA PRO A 65 41.70 27.63 -0.03
C PRO A 65 40.97 27.87 1.29
N THR A 66 41.77 27.93 2.37
CA THR A 66 41.47 28.68 3.58
C THR A 66 42.21 30.01 3.51
N THR A 67 41.52 31.12 3.74
CA THR A 67 42.16 32.38 4.16
C THR A 67 41.47 32.86 5.42
N ALA A 68 42.27 33.27 6.39
CA ALA A 68 41.88 33.67 7.73
C ALA A 68 42.21 35.16 8.00
N VAL A 69 41.51 35.71 8.99
CA VAL A 69 41.85 36.83 9.89
C VAL A 69 41.72 38.28 9.38
N ALA A 70 40.84 39.06 10.04
CA ALA A 70 41.23 40.25 10.83
C ALA A 70 40.07 40.71 11.74
N ALA A 71 40.43 41.03 12.98
CA ALA A 71 39.57 41.32 14.13
C ALA A 71 39.53 42.81 14.48
N ALA A 72 38.45 43.25 15.14
CA ALA A 72 38.40 44.34 16.13
C ALA A 72 36.95 44.43 16.66
N LYS A 73 36.59 44.78 17.90
CA LYS A 73 37.17 44.79 19.26
C LYS A 73 35.96 45.16 20.16
N ASN A 74 35.71 44.42 21.24
CA ASN A 74 34.78 44.76 22.35
C ASN A 74 35.41 45.87 23.26
N PRO A 75 34.85 46.39 24.39
CA PRO A 75 33.63 46.08 25.16
C PRO A 75 32.80 47.34 25.59
N GLU A 76 31.75 47.39 26.42
CA GLU A 76 31.35 46.71 27.68
C GLU A 76 29.91 47.20 28.10
N PRO A 77 29.38 47.06 29.34
CA PRO A 77 28.10 46.38 29.64
C PRO A 77 27.02 47.27 30.32
N VAL A 78 25.78 46.77 30.49
CA VAL A 78 24.89 47.23 31.58
C VAL A 78 24.08 46.06 32.14
N LEU A 79 24.32 45.81 33.43
CA LEU A 79 23.54 45.00 34.37
C LEU A 79 22.30 45.76 34.86
N ALA A 80 21.27 45.00 35.25
CA ALA A 80 20.18 45.26 36.22
C ALA A 80 18.83 44.85 35.59
N GLU A 81 17.93 44.10 36.20
CA GLU A 81 17.78 43.56 37.56
C GLU A 81 16.72 42.44 37.49
N THR A 82 16.79 41.46 38.39
CA THR A 82 15.67 40.55 38.73
C THR A 82 14.89 41.19 39.89
N PRO A 83 13.57 40.91 40.08
CA PRO A 83 13.18 39.71 40.83
C PRO A 83 11.92 39.00 40.28
N ALA A 84 11.82 37.71 40.62
CA ALA A 84 10.63 36.85 40.51
C ALA A 84 9.59 37.20 41.63
N PRO A 85 8.64 36.34 42.05
CA PRO A 85 7.61 35.52 41.38
C PRO A 85 6.21 35.70 42.06
N GLU A 86 5.11 36.02 41.37
CA GLU A 86 3.77 35.86 41.99
C GLU A 86 2.64 36.01 40.97
N LEU A 87 2.15 34.91 40.40
CA LEU A 87 0.72 34.77 40.01
C LEU A 87 0.31 33.32 39.69
N MET A 88 0.71 32.36 40.54
CA MET A 88 0.00 31.07 40.65
C MET A 88 -0.98 31.15 41.84
N ALA A 89 -2.06 31.94 41.74
CA ALA A 89 -3.08 31.96 42.81
C ALA A 89 -4.44 32.60 42.45
N GLN A 90 -4.97 32.46 41.23
CA GLN A 90 -6.33 32.97 40.92
C GLN A 90 -7.19 32.11 39.99
N VAL A 91 -6.88 30.80 39.87
CA VAL A 91 -7.70 29.84 39.08
C VAL A 91 -8.78 29.13 39.94
N ALA A 92 -9.01 29.52 41.21
CA ALA A 92 -9.96 28.83 42.08
C ALA A 92 -10.87 29.77 42.88
N LYS A 93 -11.89 30.33 42.19
CA LYS A 93 -13.21 30.79 42.67
C LYS A 93 -13.73 31.77 41.61
N THR A 94 -14.62 31.37 40.72
CA THR A 94 -16.06 31.54 40.96
C THR A 94 -16.80 30.66 39.95
N LEU A 95 -17.29 29.51 40.42
CA LEU A 95 -18.48 28.87 39.87
C LEU A 95 -19.65 29.30 40.78
N GLU A 96 -20.84 29.39 40.19
CA GLU A 96 -22.11 29.95 40.67
C GLU A 96 -22.28 31.44 40.33
N SER A 97 -23.30 31.89 39.59
CA SER A 97 -24.56 31.29 39.14
C SER A 97 -25.17 32.22 38.06
N VAL A 98 -25.82 31.68 37.01
CA VAL A 98 -27.08 32.18 36.37
C VAL A 98 -27.50 31.13 35.32
N PRO A 99 -28.76 30.66 35.31
CA PRO A 99 -29.24 29.62 34.40
C PRO A 99 -29.75 30.14 33.04
N GLU A 100 -29.43 29.31 32.04
CA GLU A 100 -30.03 29.07 30.71
C GLU A 100 -30.95 30.12 30.05
N LYS A 101 -30.40 30.76 29.01
CA LYS A 101 -31.15 31.08 27.78
C LYS A 101 -30.23 30.86 26.58
N ARG A 102 -30.31 29.67 25.95
CA ARG A 102 -29.49 29.28 24.79
C ARG A 102 -29.67 30.25 23.62
N PRO A 103 -28.63 30.96 23.16
CA PRO A 103 -28.59 31.46 21.80
C PRO A 103 -28.14 30.29 20.91
N LYS A 104 -28.80 30.13 19.75
CA LYS A 104 -28.43 29.17 18.70
C LYS A 104 -26.91 29.24 18.45
N ALA A 105 -26.24 28.08 18.51
CA ALA A 105 -24.83 27.95 18.20
C ALA A 105 -24.52 28.59 16.82
N PRO A 106 -23.61 29.58 16.75
CA PRO A 106 -23.02 29.96 15.48
C PRO A 106 -22.20 28.77 14.99
N LYS A 107 -22.29 28.48 13.69
CA LYS A 107 -21.47 27.46 13.02
C LYS A 107 -20.00 27.77 13.34
N GLN A 108 -19.34 26.90 14.10
CA GLN A 108 -17.93 27.07 14.40
C GLN A 108 -17.13 27.06 13.10
N ASP A 109 -16.40 28.14 12.91
CA ASP A 109 -15.56 28.47 11.78
C ASP A 109 -14.54 27.36 11.49
N MET A 110 -14.67 26.75 10.31
CA MET A 110 -13.58 25.98 9.71
C MET A 110 -12.32 26.84 9.56
N GLU A 111 -12.45 28.17 9.38
CA GLU A 111 -11.33 29.11 9.38
C GLU A 111 -10.65 29.23 10.74
N GLN A 112 -11.40 29.25 11.85
CA GLN A 112 -10.82 29.44 13.17
C GLN A 112 -10.14 28.17 13.70
N GLN A 113 -10.62 26.98 13.29
CA GLN A 113 -9.91 25.72 13.51
C GLN A 113 -8.65 25.58 12.64
N LEU A 114 -8.67 26.10 11.41
CA LEU A 114 -7.52 26.11 10.51
C LEU A 114 -6.45 27.12 10.97
N ALA A 115 -6.87 28.31 11.43
CA ALA A 115 -6.00 29.34 11.98
C ALA A 115 -5.38 28.93 13.33
N SER A 116 -6.13 28.27 14.22
CA SER A 116 -5.64 27.80 15.52
C SER A 116 -4.63 26.65 15.41
N ARG A 117 -4.72 25.81 14.37
CA ARG A 117 -3.87 24.61 14.21
C ARG A 117 -2.69 24.79 13.26
N TRP A 118 -2.58 25.93 12.58
CA TRP A 118 -1.51 26.18 11.61
C TRP A 118 -0.11 26.11 12.25
N PHE A 119 0.07 26.69 13.45
CA PHE A 119 1.34 26.61 14.18
C PHE A 119 1.69 25.19 14.61
N VAL A 120 0.70 24.36 14.96
CA VAL A 120 0.92 22.93 15.27
C VAL A 120 1.36 22.17 14.01
N TRP A 121 0.79 22.50 12.85
CA TRP A 121 1.15 21.88 11.59
C TRP A 121 2.55 22.30 11.12
N ILE A 122 2.89 23.59 11.21
CA ILE A 122 4.26 24.08 10.96
C ILE A 122 5.24 23.45 11.94
N GLY A 123 4.91 23.40 13.24
CA GLY A 123 5.75 22.76 14.26
C GLY A 123 5.98 21.29 13.96
N GLY A 124 4.95 20.56 13.55
CA GLY A 124 5.05 19.17 13.11
C GLY A 124 5.94 18.99 11.89
N ILE A 125 5.82 19.86 10.88
CA ILE A 125 6.68 19.84 9.69
C ILE A 125 8.13 20.17 10.05
N ALA A 126 8.36 21.18 10.89
CA ALA A 126 9.70 21.56 11.34
C ALA A 126 10.38 20.43 12.11
N ILE A 127 9.66 19.74 13.00
CA ILE A 127 10.16 18.56 13.72
C ILE A 127 10.45 17.42 12.73
N ALA A 128 9.59 17.19 11.76
CA ALA A 128 9.80 16.15 10.75
C ALA A 128 11.06 16.40 9.90
N ILE A 129 11.24 17.63 9.42
CA ILE A 129 12.43 18.04 8.65
C ILE A 129 13.68 18.00 9.53
N GLY A 130 13.58 18.50 10.77
CA GLY A 130 14.68 18.47 11.75
C GLY A 130 15.12 17.05 12.07
N GLY A 131 14.18 16.13 12.27
CA GLY A 131 14.48 14.70 12.44
C GLY A 131 15.16 14.10 11.21
N LEU A 132 14.71 14.44 10.00
CA LEU A 132 15.31 13.96 8.76
C LEU A 132 16.75 14.45 8.59
N LEU A 133 17.00 15.73 8.86
CA LEU A 133 18.32 16.34 8.82
C LEU A 133 19.23 15.80 9.92
N PHE A 134 18.70 15.54 11.11
CA PHE A 134 19.45 14.93 12.20
C PHE A 134 19.90 13.52 11.85
N VAL A 135 19.03 12.69 11.26
CA VAL A 135 19.40 11.34 10.79
C VAL A 135 20.49 11.40 9.72
N LYS A 136 20.35 12.33 8.75
CA LYS A 136 21.37 12.56 7.73
C LYS A 136 22.72 12.97 8.38
N TYR A 137 22.70 13.93 9.30
CA TYR A 137 23.88 14.39 10.03
C TYR A 137 24.52 13.26 10.85
N ALA A 138 23.71 12.44 11.52
CA ALA A 138 24.19 11.31 12.31
C ALA A 138 24.87 10.25 11.44
N TYR A 139 24.38 10.03 10.22
CA TYR A 139 25.02 9.16 9.24
C TYR A 139 26.33 9.76 8.72
N GLU A 140 26.33 11.03 8.31
CA GLU A 140 27.52 11.71 7.74
C GLU A 140 28.68 11.80 8.74
N ASN A 141 28.39 11.90 10.05
CA ASN A 141 29.41 11.95 11.11
C ASN A 141 29.70 10.59 11.75
N GLY A 142 29.15 9.49 11.23
CA GLY A 142 29.37 8.13 11.76
C GLY A 142 28.84 7.90 13.19
N LEU A 143 27.93 8.74 13.67
CA LEU A 143 27.30 8.63 14.99
C LEU A 143 26.35 7.43 15.08
N ILE A 144 25.71 7.07 13.96
CA ILE A 144 24.75 5.96 13.89
C ILE A 144 25.11 5.08 12.68
N SER A 145 25.39 3.80 12.94
CA SER A 145 25.62 2.83 11.88
C SER A 145 24.32 2.49 11.14
N PRO A 146 24.36 2.20 9.82
CA PRO A 146 23.15 1.86 9.05
C PRO A 146 22.29 0.74 9.68
N PRO A 147 22.87 -0.37 10.20
CA PRO A 147 22.06 -1.40 10.86
C PRO A 147 21.33 -0.88 12.11
N LEU A 148 21.96 0.01 12.89
CA LEU A 148 21.36 0.60 14.08
C LEU A 148 20.21 1.54 13.72
N GLN A 149 20.32 2.28 12.63
CA GLN A 149 19.23 3.15 12.14
C GLN A 149 18.00 2.33 11.74
N ILE A 150 18.19 1.21 11.03
CA ILE A 150 17.10 0.31 10.67
C ILE A 150 16.49 -0.33 11.92
N PHE A 151 17.32 -0.77 12.86
CA PHE A 151 16.86 -1.35 14.12
C PHE A 151 16.03 -0.36 14.94
N LEU A 152 16.51 0.87 15.12
CA LEU A 152 15.79 1.94 15.82
C LEU A 152 14.51 2.33 15.08
N GLY A 153 14.53 2.37 13.75
CA GLY A 153 13.33 2.61 12.92
C GLY A 153 12.26 1.54 13.11
N LEU A 154 12.65 0.26 13.12
CA LEU A 154 11.75 -0.86 13.39
C LEU A 154 11.23 -0.85 14.83
N LEU A 155 12.09 -0.58 15.81
CA LEU A 155 11.71 -0.47 17.21
C LEU A 155 10.72 0.68 17.43
N LEU A 156 11.00 1.83 16.83
CA LEU A 156 10.10 2.99 16.84
C LEU A 156 8.77 2.65 16.16
N GLY A 157 8.79 2.03 14.97
CA GLY A 157 7.58 1.60 14.26
C GLY A 157 6.72 0.66 15.10
N ALA A 158 7.34 -0.34 15.73
CA ALA A 158 6.67 -1.27 16.63
C ALA A 158 6.11 -0.57 17.88
N ALA A 159 6.88 0.35 18.49
CA ALA A 159 6.43 1.14 19.64
C ALA A 159 5.22 2.02 19.29
N LEU A 160 5.20 2.65 18.11
CA LEU A 160 4.07 3.46 17.64
C LEU A 160 2.83 2.60 17.40
N VAL A 161 2.98 1.43 16.75
CA VAL A 161 1.87 0.48 16.57
C VAL A 161 1.33 0.00 17.91
N PHE A 162 2.21 -0.34 18.86
CA PHE A 162 1.82 -0.79 20.20
C PHE A 162 1.14 0.32 21.00
N ALA A 163 1.65 1.55 20.93
CA ALA A 163 1.05 2.72 21.56
C ALA A 163 -0.34 3.01 20.96
N GLY A 164 -0.48 2.94 19.63
CA GLY A 164 -1.75 3.12 18.94
C GLY A 164 -2.78 2.04 19.31
N ASP A 165 -2.39 0.76 19.37
CA ASP A 165 -3.28 -0.31 19.83
C ASP A 165 -3.68 -0.15 21.30
N THR A 166 -2.73 0.22 22.17
CA THR A 166 -2.98 0.43 23.61
C THR A 166 -3.93 1.62 23.84
N LEU A 167 -3.72 2.72 23.13
CA LEU A 167 -4.59 3.89 23.21
C LEU A 167 -5.99 3.57 22.68
N HIS A 168 -6.08 2.78 21.60
CA HIS A 168 -7.35 2.32 21.07
C HIS A 168 -8.12 1.47 22.09
N ARG A 169 -7.45 0.57 22.83
CA ARG A 169 -8.07 -0.24 23.89
C ARG A 169 -8.56 0.58 25.09
N LYS A 170 -7.90 1.68 25.42
CA LYS A 170 -8.23 2.55 26.56
C LYS A 170 -9.30 3.60 26.25
N THR A 171 -9.60 3.84 24.96
CA THR A 171 -10.59 4.83 24.56
C THR A 171 -11.99 4.20 24.60
N PRO A 172 -12.93 4.69 25.43
CA PRO A 172 -14.29 4.16 25.47
C PRO A 172 -15.01 4.43 24.14
N ALA A 173 -15.84 3.47 23.71
CA ALA A 173 -16.56 3.52 22.43
C ALA A 173 -17.53 4.72 22.28
N THR A 174 -17.76 5.47 23.35
CA THR A 174 -18.63 6.66 23.42
C THR A 174 -17.88 7.98 23.21
N ALA A 175 -16.54 7.98 23.20
CA ALA A 175 -15.77 9.16 22.82
C ALA A 175 -15.83 9.34 21.29
N GLU A 176 -16.12 10.55 20.82
CA GLU A 176 -16.15 10.89 19.39
C GLU A 176 -14.94 10.33 18.63
N ALA A 177 -15.11 10.09 17.33
CA ALA A 177 -14.16 9.45 16.42
C ALA A 177 -12.72 9.99 16.57
N ASN A 178 -11.98 9.42 17.51
CA ASN A 178 -10.59 9.77 17.75
C ASN A 178 -9.75 9.08 16.68
N TYR A 179 -9.34 9.84 15.67
CA TYR A 179 -8.43 9.37 14.61
C TYR A 179 -6.99 9.16 15.10
N VAL A 180 -6.67 9.64 16.30
CA VAL A 180 -5.32 9.62 16.89
C VAL A 180 -4.72 8.21 17.00
N PRO A 181 -5.41 7.17 17.52
CA PRO A 181 -4.84 5.83 17.64
C PRO A 181 -4.56 5.16 16.28
N ALA A 182 -5.44 5.40 15.30
CA ALA A 182 -5.27 4.91 13.93
C ALA A 182 -4.13 5.66 13.21
N ALA A 183 -4.03 6.98 13.38
CA ALA A 183 -2.93 7.77 12.83
C ALA A 183 -1.58 7.34 13.40
N LEU A 184 -1.51 7.06 14.71
CA LEU A 184 -0.29 6.61 15.36
C LEU A 184 0.16 5.23 14.87
N SER A 185 -0.78 4.30 14.70
CA SER A 185 -0.48 2.97 14.16
C SER A 185 -0.14 3.01 12.68
N ALA A 186 -0.79 3.87 11.90
CA ALA A 186 -0.43 4.12 10.50
C ALA A 186 0.98 4.68 10.36
N ALA A 187 1.36 5.64 11.22
CA ALA A 187 2.71 6.18 11.27
C ALA A 187 3.74 5.10 11.66
N GLY A 188 3.41 4.23 12.62
CA GLY A 188 4.25 3.10 13.00
C GLY A 188 4.44 2.08 11.86
N LEU A 189 3.35 1.72 11.16
CA LEU A 189 3.40 0.86 9.98
C LEU A 189 4.22 1.48 8.85
N ALA A 190 4.03 2.77 8.57
CA ALA A 190 4.80 3.49 7.56
C ALA A 190 6.30 3.54 7.91
N THR A 191 6.62 3.73 9.19
CA THR A 191 8.00 3.71 9.68
C THR A 191 8.63 2.33 9.53
N ALA A 192 7.88 1.26 9.85
CA ALA A 192 8.36 -0.11 9.66
C ALA A 192 8.58 -0.45 8.17
N PHE A 193 7.61 -0.10 7.31
CA PHE A 193 7.74 -0.23 5.85
C PHE A 193 8.97 0.51 5.33
N GLY A 194 9.13 1.79 5.70
CA GLY A 194 10.24 2.62 5.29
C GLY A 194 11.58 2.08 5.77
N SER A 195 11.65 1.55 6.99
CA SER A 195 12.87 0.97 7.56
C SER A 195 13.32 -0.29 6.81
N ILE A 196 12.39 -1.22 6.53
CA ILE A 196 12.72 -2.44 5.77
C ILE A 196 13.11 -2.09 4.33
N TYR A 197 12.38 -1.16 3.71
CA TYR A 197 12.72 -0.71 2.36
C TYR A 197 14.07 0.00 2.30
N ALA A 198 14.39 0.86 3.28
CA ALA A 198 15.70 1.51 3.37
C ALA A 198 16.84 0.50 3.57
N ALA A 199 16.62 -0.53 4.39
CA ALA A 199 17.58 -1.61 4.56
C ALA A 199 17.93 -2.29 3.23
N TYR A 200 16.95 -2.43 2.35
CA TYR A 200 17.11 -3.02 1.01
C TYR A 200 17.69 -2.03 -0.01
N ALA A 201 16.99 -0.92 -0.25
CA ALA A 201 17.23 -0.05 -1.41
C ALA A 201 18.28 1.05 -1.16
N LEU A 202 18.50 1.47 0.10
CA LEU A 202 19.44 2.54 0.43
C LEU A 202 20.76 1.99 0.96
N TYR A 203 20.70 0.93 1.77
CA TYR A 203 21.87 0.42 2.49
C TYR A 203 22.33 -0.97 2.01
N GLU A 204 21.59 -1.64 1.12
CA GLU A 204 21.90 -2.98 0.61
C GLU A 204 22.25 -4.00 1.73
N LEU A 205 21.69 -3.81 2.93
CA LEU A 205 21.97 -4.62 4.12
C LEU A 205 21.30 -5.99 4.07
N VAL A 206 20.21 -6.10 3.32
CA VAL A 206 19.36 -7.30 3.28
C VAL A 206 19.12 -7.74 1.84
N ALA A 207 19.11 -9.05 1.64
CA ALA A 207 18.76 -9.64 0.35
C ALA A 207 17.30 -9.30 -0.04
N PRO A 208 16.99 -9.22 -1.35
CA PRO A 208 15.63 -8.93 -1.84
C PRO A 208 14.55 -9.81 -1.19
N THR A 209 14.83 -11.10 -1.01
CA THR A 209 13.90 -12.07 -0.40
C THR A 209 13.58 -11.72 1.05
N THR A 210 14.58 -11.34 1.85
CA THR A 210 14.40 -10.96 3.26
C THR A 210 13.59 -9.68 3.37
N ALA A 211 13.87 -8.70 2.51
CA ALA A 211 13.09 -7.46 2.43
C ALA A 211 11.64 -7.74 2.06
N PHE A 212 11.41 -8.61 1.08
CA PHE A 212 10.07 -8.99 0.62
C PHE A 212 9.27 -9.66 1.73
N ILE A 213 9.86 -10.65 2.42
CA ILE A 213 9.22 -11.32 3.56
C ILE A 213 8.92 -10.31 4.67
N GLY A 214 9.86 -9.42 4.99
CA GLY A 214 9.67 -8.38 5.99
C GLY A 214 8.49 -7.44 5.66
N LEU A 215 8.45 -6.91 4.44
CA LEU A 215 7.35 -6.04 4.00
C LEU A 215 6.01 -6.78 3.95
N ALA A 216 6.01 -8.04 3.51
CA ALA A 216 4.83 -8.90 3.53
C ALA A 216 4.30 -9.11 4.96
N LEU A 217 5.18 -9.37 5.93
CA LEU A 217 4.82 -9.51 7.34
C LEU A 217 4.24 -8.22 7.92
N VAL A 218 4.80 -7.06 7.58
CA VAL A 218 4.24 -5.77 8.02
C VAL A 218 2.86 -5.53 7.40
N ALA A 219 2.68 -5.85 6.11
CA ALA A 219 1.38 -5.73 5.44
C ALA A 219 0.31 -6.65 6.05
N LEU A 220 0.67 -7.91 6.33
CA LEU A 220 -0.20 -8.87 6.99
C LEU A 220 -0.49 -8.46 8.44
N GLY A 221 0.51 -7.93 9.14
CA GLY A 221 0.35 -7.33 10.47
C GLY A 221 -0.65 -6.17 10.45
N ALA A 222 -0.59 -5.30 9.44
CA ALA A 222 -1.56 -4.23 9.24
C ALA A 222 -2.98 -4.77 8.99
N LEU A 223 -3.13 -5.78 8.11
CA LEU A 223 -4.43 -6.43 7.88
C LEU A 223 -4.97 -7.08 9.18
N ALA A 224 -4.12 -7.72 9.98
CA ALA A 224 -4.52 -8.28 11.27
C ALA A 224 -4.93 -7.19 12.28
N LEU A 225 -4.15 -6.10 12.35
CA LEU A 225 -4.41 -4.96 13.24
C LEU A 225 -5.69 -4.20 12.87
N SER A 226 -6.03 -4.19 11.58
CA SER A 226 -7.25 -3.55 11.07
C SER A 226 -8.53 -4.12 11.69
N LEU A 227 -8.50 -5.39 12.14
CA LEU A 227 -9.63 -6.01 12.84
C LEU A 227 -10.00 -5.28 14.13
N ARG A 228 -9.04 -4.56 14.74
CA ARG A 228 -9.23 -3.76 15.95
C ARG A 228 -9.45 -2.30 15.57
N GLN A 229 -8.51 -1.72 14.83
CA GLN A 229 -8.41 -0.27 14.65
C GLN A 229 -9.27 0.31 13.52
N GLY A 230 -9.84 -0.53 12.65
CA GLY A 230 -10.78 -0.09 11.64
C GLY A 230 -10.29 -0.17 10.19
N PRO A 231 -11.11 0.31 9.24
CA PRO A 231 -10.93 0.07 7.81
C PRO A 231 -9.75 0.83 7.20
N PHE A 232 -9.33 1.96 7.79
CA PHE A 232 -8.20 2.74 7.28
C PHE A 232 -6.88 1.94 7.33
N ILE A 233 -6.64 1.22 8.43
CA ILE A 233 -5.45 0.36 8.57
C ILE A 233 -5.52 -0.83 7.59
N ALA A 234 -6.71 -1.36 7.31
CA ALA A 234 -6.89 -2.41 6.30
C ALA A 234 -6.48 -1.91 4.91
N ALA A 235 -6.85 -0.67 4.56
CA ALA A 235 -6.50 -0.06 3.29
C ALA A 235 -4.98 0.11 3.17
N LEU A 236 -4.31 0.58 4.22
CA LEU A 236 -2.85 0.70 4.24
C LEU A 236 -2.15 -0.65 4.11
N GLY A 237 -2.63 -1.68 4.83
CA GLY A 237 -2.08 -3.04 4.71
C GLY A 237 -2.26 -3.61 3.30
N LEU A 238 -3.43 -3.43 2.71
CA LEU A 238 -3.71 -3.89 1.35
C LEU A 238 -2.87 -3.14 0.31
N LEU A 239 -2.79 -1.81 0.40
CA LEU A 239 -1.95 -0.99 -0.48
C LEU A 239 -0.48 -1.38 -0.33
N GLY A 240 0.02 -1.49 0.90
CA GLY A 240 1.38 -1.92 1.18
C GLY A 240 1.68 -3.29 0.57
N SER A 241 0.75 -4.24 0.68
CA SER A 241 0.91 -5.57 0.09
C SER A 241 0.99 -5.56 -1.44
N TYR A 242 0.17 -4.77 -2.13
CA TYR A 242 0.22 -4.72 -3.60
C TYR A 242 1.34 -3.83 -4.14
N VAL A 243 1.84 -2.89 -3.35
CA VAL A 243 2.98 -2.04 -3.73
C VAL A 243 4.32 -2.75 -3.50
N THR A 244 4.41 -3.62 -2.48
CA THR A 244 5.64 -4.34 -2.10
C THR A 244 6.38 -5.00 -3.27
N PRO A 245 5.72 -5.82 -4.13
CA PRO A 245 6.40 -6.48 -5.25
C PRO A 245 6.90 -5.51 -6.32
N MET A 246 6.32 -4.32 -6.41
CA MET A 246 6.77 -3.29 -7.35
C MET A 246 8.05 -2.59 -6.86
N MET A 247 8.23 -2.49 -5.54
CA MET A 247 9.38 -1.82 -4.93
C MET A 247 10.63 -2.70 -4.90
N ILE A 248 10.46 -4.03 -4.87
CA ILE A 248 11.58 -4.97 -4.76
C ILE A 248 11.86 -5.56 -6.15
N ALA A 249 12.96 -5.09 -6.75
CA ALA A 249 13.49 -5.69 -7.96
C ALA A 249 14.04 -7.10 -7.64
N SER A 250 13.44 -8.12 -8.24
CA SER A 250 13.97 -9.48 -8.16
C SER A 250 14.79 -9.79 -9.42
N PRO A 251 16.02 -10.30 -9.31
CA PRO A 251 16.84 -10.68 -10.45
C PRO A 251 16.22 -11.82 -11.26
N ASP A 252 15.55 -12.77 -10.59
CA ASP A 252 14.85 -13.90 -11.21
C ASP A 252 13.37 -13.93 -10.76
N PRO A 253 12.45 -13.28 -11.50
CA PRO A 253 11.02 -13.33 -11.20
C PRO A 253 10.48 -14.77 -11.35
N SER A 254 10.10 -15.40 -10.24
CA SER A 254 9.50 -16.74 -10.25
C SER A 254 8.01 -16.70 -9.90
N GLY A 255 7.14 -17.25 -10.76
CA GLY A 255 5.71 -17.36 -10.48
C GLY A 255 5.43 -18.18 -9.22
N TRP A 256 6.26 -19.19 -8.93
CA TRP A 256 6.15 -20.04 -7.74
C TRP A 256 6.35 -19.32 -6.40
N SER A 257 7.05 -18.18 -6.38
CA SER A 257 7.18 -17.37 -5.16
C SER A 257 6.11 -16.27 -5.09
N PHE A 258 5.80 -15.68 -6.24
CA PHE A 258 4.94 -14.50 -6.33
C PHE A 258 3.44 -14.81 -6.14
N PHE A 259 2.92 -15.86 -6.77
CA PHE A 259 1.49 -16.19 -6.71
C PHE A 259 1.05 -16.70 -5.32
N PRO A 260 1.82 -17.52 -4.60
CA PRO A 260 1.50 -17.86 -3.22
C PRO A 260 1.48 -16.65 -2.28
N TYR A 261 2.36 -15.67 -2.51
CA TYR A 261 2.30 -14.40 -1.77
C TYR A 261 0.96 -13.69 -2.00
N LEU A 262 0.54 -13.49 -3.25
CA LEU A 262 -0.74 -12.86 -3.56
C LEU A 262 -1.92 -13.66 -2.98
N LEU A 263 -1.83 -14.99 -2.97
CA LEU A 263 -2.83 -15.87 -2.38
C LEU A 263 -2.98 -15.62 -0.87
N ILE A 264 -1.87 -15.48 -0.16
CA ILE A 264 -1.87 -15.17 1.28
C ILE A 264 -2.52 -13.81 1.54
N ILE A 265 -2.20 -12.79 0.73
CA ILE A 265 -2.81 -11.45 0.84
C ILE A 265 -4.31 -11.49 0.56
N LEU A 266 -4.72 -12.22 -0.48
CA LEU A 266 -6.13 -12.42 -0.82
C LEU A 266 -6.86 -13.12 0.33
N GLY A 267 -6.31 -14.23 0.82
CA GLY A 267 -6.87 -14.97 1.95
C GLY A 267 -6.99 -14.14 3.22
N ALA A 268 -5.96 -13.35 3.55
CA ALA A 268 -5.98 -12.42 4.68
C ALA A 268 -7.05 -11.34 4.52
N SER A 269 -7.18 -10.77 3.32
CA SER A 269 -8.20 -9.76 3.01
C SER A 269 -9.61 -10.33 3.15
N PHE A 270 -9.85 -11.55 2.66
CA PHE A 270 -11.13 -12.24 2.80
C PHE A 270 -11.41 -12.68 4.24
N ALA A 271 -10.38 -13.02 5.03
CA ALA A 271 -10.53 -13.28 6.45
C ALA A 271 -10.98 -12.02 7.22
N VAL A 272 -10.44 -10.84 6.87
CA VAL A 272 -10.89 -9.55 7.42
C VAL A 272 -12.31 -9.22 6.97
N LEU A 273 -12.62 -9.43 5.67
CA LEU A 273 -13.98 -9.28 5.14
C LEU A 273 -14.98 -10.15 5.92
N ARG A 274 -14.64 -11.42 6.20
CA ARG A 274 -15.47 -12.35 6.97
C ARG A 274 -15.61 -11.99 8.44
N LYS A 275 -14.74 -11.14 9.01
CA LYS A 275 -14.91 -10.67 10.38
C LYS A 275 -15.67 -9.36 10.45
N ARG A 276 -15.41 -8.41 9.54
CA ARG A 276 -15.88 -7.01 9.62
C ARG A 276 -16.92 -6.61 8.57
N ASN A 277 -17.27 -7.46 7.59
CA ASN A 277 -18.21 -7.17 6.49
C ASN A 277 -17.83 -5.95 5.62
N TRP A 278 -16.55 -5.60 5.54
CA TRP A 278 -16.09 -4.50 4.69
C TRP A 278 -15.98 -4.93 3.23
N TRP A 279 -17.11 -4.96 2.50
CA TRP A 279 -17.19 -5.44 1.11
C TRP A 279 -16.19 -4.78 0.16
N TRP A 280 -15.85 -3.51 0.38
CA TRP A 280 -14.82 -2.81 -0.39
C TRP A 280 -13.45 -3.51 -0.36
N LEU A 281 -13.09 -4.18 0.74
CA LEU A 281 -11.84 -4.91 0.87
C LEU A 281 -11.83 -6.17 -0.01
N GLY A 282 -13.00 -6.81 -0.16
CA GLY A 282 -13.20 -7.91 -1.10
C GLY A 282 -12.98 -7.45 -2.55
N TYR A 283 -13.64 -6.38 -2.97
CA TYR A 283 -13.46 -5.83 -4.32
C TYR A 283 -12.01 -5.40 -4.58
N ALA A 284 -11.41 -4.64 -3.66
CA ALA A 284 -10.04 -4.14 -3.81
C ALA A 284 -9.01 -5.28 -3.88
N SER A 285 -9.20 -6.35 -3.09
CA SER A 285 -8.30 -7.50 -3.13
C SER A 285 -8.45 -8.34 -4.41
N ILE A 286 -9.67 -8.57 -4.90
CA ILE A 286 -9.88 -9.24 -6.18
C ILE A 286 -9.26 -8.42 -7.32
N ILE A 287 -9.54 -7.12 -7.38
CA ILE A 287 -9.02 -6.24 -8.44
C ILE A 287 -7.50 -6.20 -8.39
N GLY A 288 -6.89 -6.03 -7.21
CA GLY A 288 -5.43 -6.02 -7.06
C GLY A 288 -4.80 -7.34 -7.50
N SER A 289 -5.39 -8.47 -7.11
CA SER A 289 -4.93 -9.82 -7.49
C SER A 289 -5.05 -10.09 -8.99
N ALA A 290 -6.17 -9.71 -9.60
CA ALA A 290 -6.39 -9.85 -11.03
C ALA A 290 -5.44 -8.93 -11.82
N LEU A 291 -5.29 -7.67 -11.40
CA LEU A 291 -4.37 -6.71 -12.03
C LEU A 291 -2.94 -7.22 -12.03
N TRP A 292 -2.44 -7.75 -10.91
CA TRP A 292 -1.11 -8.35 -10.86
C TRP A 292 -0.97 -9.58 -11.74
N SER A 293 -2.02 -10.39 -11.87
CA SER A 293 -2.04 -11.54 -12.80
C SER A 293 -1.92 -11.07 -14.25
N PHE A 294 -2.65 -10.02 -14.65
CA PHE A 294 -2.52 -9.43 -15.98
C PHE A 294 -1.17 -8.75 -16.21
N LEU A 295 -0.61 -8.08 -15.20
CA LEU A 295 0.73 -7.50 -15.30
C LEU A 295 1.81 -8.57 -15.50
N TRP A 296 1.71 -9.71 -14.82
CA TRP A 296 2.61 -10.85 -15.04
C TRP A 296 2.44 -11.42 -16.46
N LEU A 297 1.20 -11.61 -16.89
CA LEU A 297 0.85 -11.95 -18.28
C LEU A 297 1.20 -10.84 -19.28
N GLY A 298 1.62 -9.64 -18.88
CA GLY A 298 2.14 -8.61 -19.78
C GLY A 298 3.66 -8.52 -19.80
N GLY A 299 4.33 -9.06 -18.76
CA GLY A 299 5.77 -8.92 -18.55
C GLY A 299 6.49 -10.27 -18.60
N PRO A 300 7.06 -10.75 -17.47
CA PRO A 300 8.07 -11.81 -17.40
C PRO A 300 7.51 -13.23 -17.57
N PHE A 301 6.36 -13.40 -18.20
CA PHE A 301 5.71 -14.71 -18.33
C PHE A 301 6.58 -15.69 -19.10
N GLU A 302 6.86 -16.82 -18.46
CA GLU A 302 7.46 -17.98 -19.09
C GLU A 302 6.50 -19.17 -19.05
N GLY A 303 6.73 -20.20 -19.89
CA GLY A 303 5.88 -21.40 -19.91
C GLY A 303 5.79 -22.12 -18.56
N ALA A 304 6.83 -21.99 -17.71
CA ALA A 304 6.83 -22.53 -16.36
C ALA A 304 5.80 -21.87 -15.42
N ASP A 305 5.35 -20.64 -15.72
CA ASP A 305 4.42 -19.88 -14.89
C ASP A 305 2.94 -20.23 -15.15
N ILE A 306 2.65 -21.08 -16.15
CA ILE A 306 1.27 -21.42 -16.52
C ILE A 306 0.53 -22.04 -15.33
N VAL A 307 1.15 -23.00 -14.66
CA VAL A 307 0.57 -23.71 -13.52
C VAL A 307 0.31 -22.78 -12.33
N PRO A 308 1.30 -21.99 -11.83
CA PRO A 308 1.05 -21.12 -10.67
C PRO A 308 0.03 -20.01 -10.96
N ILE A 309 0.01 -19.41 -12.16
CA ILE A 309 -1.01 -18.41 -12.54
C ILE A 309 -2.40 -19.04 -12.56
N GLY A 310 -2.55 -20.19 -13.22
CA GLY A 310 -3.86 -20.83 -13.35
C GLY A 310 -4.40 -21.35 -12.02
N LEU A 311 -3.53 -21.92 -11.17
CA LEU A 311 -3.92 -22.33 -9.81
C LEU A 311 -4.34 -21.12 -8.97
N PHE A 312 -3.61 -20.01 -9.06
CA PHE A 312 -3.98 -18.77 -8.39
C PHE A 312 -5.33 -18.23 -8.86
N ALA A 313 -5.60 -18.24 -10.16
CA ALA A 313 -6.89 -17.82 -10.70
C ALA A 313 -8.05 -18.70 -10.20
N LEU A 314 -7.87 -20.02 -10.15
CA LEU A 314 -8.85 -20.93 -9.53
C LEU A 314 -9.09 -20.59 -8.06
N CYS A 315 -8.03 -20.28 -7.32
CA CYS A 315 -8.13 -19.86 -5.93
C CYS A 315 -8.84 -18.51 -5.76
N ILE A 316 -8.68 -17.53 -6.68
CA ILE A 316 -9.46 -16.28 -6.65
C ILE A 316 -10.96 -16.61 -6.71
N GLY A 317 -11.35 -17.45 -7.68
CA GLY A 317 -12.73 -17.90 -7.82
C GLY A 317 -13.21 -18.62 -6.55
N ALA A 318 -12.47 -19.63 -6.09
CA ALA A 318 -12.84 -20.43 -4.93
C ALA A 318 -12.94 -19.61 -3.64
N VAL A 319 -11.97 -18.74 -3.35
CA VAL A 319 -11.97 -17.89 -2.15
C VAL A 319 -13.11 -16.88 -2.21
N SER A 320 -13.33 -16.22 -3.36
CA SER A 320 -14.41 -15.25 -3.50
C SER A 320 -15.80 -15.86 -3.32
N LEU A 321 -15.98 -17.12 -3.72
CA LEU A 321 -17.24 -17.84 -3.59
C LEU A 321 -17.38 -18.43 -2.19
N PHE A 322 -16.38 -19.15 -1.68
CA PHE A 322 -16.47 -19.87 -0.41
C PHE A 322 -16.45 -18.95 0.82
N ALA A 323 -15.59 -17.93 0.82
CA ALA A 323 -15.48 -17.00 1.95
C ALA A 323 -16.75 -16.14 2.12
N VAL A 324 -17.51 -15.98 1.05
CA VAL A 324 -18.77 -15.25 1.03
C VAL A 324 -19.98 -16.18 1.25
N SER A 325 -19.97 -17.38 0.66
CA SER A 325 -21.05 -18.38 0.80
C SER A 325 -21.22 -18.87 2.23
N GLY A 326 -20.13 -18.96 3.00
CA GLY A 326 -20.17 -19.30 4.42
C GLY A 326 -20.91 -18.28 5.31
N ARG A 327 -21.50 -17.24 4.72
CA ARG A 327 -22.18 -16.14 5.42
C ARG A 327 -23.60 -15.81 4.97
N ILE A 328 -24.25 -16.53 4.02
CA ILE A 328 -25.66 -16.38 3.54
C ILE A 328 -25.68 -16.27 1.99
N ILE A 329 -25.78 -17.40 1.30
CA ILE A 329 -26.27 -17.48 -0.10
C ILE A 329 -27.42 -18.51 -0.24
N LEU A 330 -27.67 -19.35 0.78
CA LEU A 330 -28.81 -20.28 0.81
C LEU A 330 -30.12 -19.65 1.32
N ALA A 331 -30.11 -18.39 1.76
CA ALA A 331 -31.36 -17.69 2.08
C ALA A 331 -31.90 -17.00 0.82
N SER A 332 -32.96 -17.59 0.28
CA SER A 332 -33.83 -17.34 -0.88
C SER A 332 -34.12 -15.91 -1.41
N ALA A 333 -33.28 -14.89 -1.16
CA ALA A 333 -33.50 -13.51 -1.59
C ALA A 333 -32.26 -12.84 -2.21
N SER A 334 -31.35 -13.61 -2.80
CA SER A 334 -30.21 -13.06 -3.55
C SER A 334 -30.60 -12.88 -5.02
N GLY A 335 -30.62 -11.64 -5.53
CA GLY A 335 -30.97 -11.32 -6.91
C GLY A 335 -30.22 -12.11 -8.00
N SER A 336 -30.65 -11.94 -9.25
CA SER A 336 -30.11 -12.65 -10.41
C SER A 336 -28.87 -11.96 -11.01
N LEU A 337 -27.98 -12.73 -11.67
CA LEU A 337 -26.89 -12.21 -12.52
C LEU A 337 -27.40 -11.29 -13.65
N LEU A 338 -28.68 -11.42 -13.99
CA LEU A 338 -29.36 -10.59 -14.99
C LEU A 338 -29.77 -9.21 -14.46
N ASN A 339 -29.79 -8.98 -13.13
CA ASN A 339 -30.10 -7.68 -12.54
C ASN A 339 -29.09 -7.30 -11.43
N PRO A 340 -27.95 -6.68 -11.79
CA PRO A 340 -26.85 -6.41 -10.85
C PRO A 340 -27.20 -5.41 -9.74
N MET A 341 -28.24 -4.57 -9.93
CA MET A 341 -28.67 -3.60 -8.93
C MET A 341 -29.46 -4.23 -7.77
N GLY A 342 -30.10 -5.40 -7.98
CA GLY A 342 -30.83 -6.13 -6.95
C GLY A 342 -30.00 -7.17 -6.19
N MET A 343 -28.70 -7.28 -6.47
CA MET A 343 -27.83 -8.26 -5.81
C MET A 343 -27.40 -7.83 -4.41
N THR A 344 -27.37 -8.80 -3.49
CA THR A 344 -26.67 -8.66 -2.22
C THR A 344 -25.17 -8.45 -2.46
N ASP A 345 -24.52 -7.64 -1.63
CA ASP A 345 -23.08 -7.32 -1.79
C ASP A 345 -22.19 -8.57 -1.70
N SER A 346 -22.65 -9.61 -1.00
CA SER A 346 -22.07 -10.95 -1.03
C SER A 346 -21.99 -11.51 -2.46
N LEU A 347 -23.13 -11.60 -3.13
CA LEU A 347 -23.21 -12.20 -4.45
C LEU A 347 -22.44 -11.38 -5.50
N LYS A 348 -22.38 -10.05 -5.35
CA LYS A 348 -21.54 -9.17 -6.17
C LYS A 348 -20.05 -9.51 -6.04
N VAL A 349 -19.53 -9.63 -4.81
CA VAL A 349 -18.11 -9.99 -4.58
C VAL A 349 -17.79 -11.37 -5.16
N GLY A 350 -18.65 -12.36 -4.94
CA GLY A 350 -18.46 -13.71 -5.50
C GLY A 350 -18.50 -13.74 -7.03
N SER A 351 -19.44 -13.01 -7.64
CA SER A 351 -19.56 -12.92 -9.09
C SER A 351 -18.35 -12.21 -9.71
N ILE A 352 -17.91 -11.09 -9.13
CA ILE A 352 -16.73 -10.36 -9.59
C ILE A 352 -15.47 -11.23 -9.47
N GLY A 353 -15.33 -11.99 -8.38
CA GLY A 353 -14.20 -12.92 -8.23
C GLY A 353 -14.22 -14.05 -9.25
N GLY A 354 -15.38 -14.66 -9.52
CA GLY A 354 -15.53 -15.67 -10.56
C GLY A 354 -15.25 -15.14 -11.98
N VAL A 355 -15.74 -13.94 -12.30
CA VAL A 355 -15.45 -13.27 -13.58
C VAL A 355 -13.97 -12.93 -13.70
N ALA A 356 -13.35 -12.37 -12.66
CA ALA A 356 -11.92 -12.07 -12.64
C ALA A 356 -11.08 -13.35 -12.84
N ALA A 357 -11.40 -14.43 -12.14
CA ALA A 357 -10.75 -15.73 -12.33
C ALA A 357 -10.87 -16.25 -13.77
N SER A 358 -12.08 -16.18 -14.33
CA SER A 358 -12.35 -16.64 -15.70
C SER A 358 -11.58 -15.81 -16.75
N LEU A 359 -11.51 -14.49 -16.56
CA LEU A 359 -10.75 -13.60 -17.43
C LEU A 359 -9.24 -13.86 -17.35
N VAL A 360 -8.70 -14.10 -16.16
CA VAL A 360 -7.27 -14.43 -15.99
C VAL A 360 -6.97 -15.79 -16.65
N LEU A 361 -7.82 -16.80 -16.46
CA LEU A 361 -7.66 -18.11 -17.10
C LEU A 361 -7.77 -18.01 -18.63
N ALA A 362 -8.74 -17.25 -19.16
CA ALA A 362 -8.87 -17.03 -20.59
C ALA A 362 -7.63 -16.32 -21.18
N ALA A 363 -7.14 -15.28 -20.52
CA ALA A 363 -5.92 -14.59 -20.93
C ALA A 363 -4.69 -15.51 -20.87
N LEU A 364 -4.61 -16.39 -19.88
CA LEU A 364 -3.56 -17.39 -19.76
C LEU A 364 -3.59 -18.40 -20.92
N VAL A 365 -4.76 -18.88 -21.33
CA VAL A 365 -4.91 -19.78 -22.50
C VAL A 365 -4.41 -19.10 -23.77
N VAL A 366 -4.82 -17.86 -24.01
CA VAL A 366 -4.39 -17.09 -25.18
C VAL A 366 -2.88 -16.87 -25.17
N LYS A 367 -2.32 -16.44 -24.02
CA LYS A 367 -0.88 -16.15 -23.92
C LYS A 367 -0.01 -17.40 -24.01
N SER A 368 -0.47 -18.53 -23.49
CA SER A 368 0.26 -19.80 -23.53
C SER A 368 0.19 -20.52 -24.88
N GLY A 369 -0.40 -19.91 -25.92
CA GLY A 369 -0.55 -20.55 -27.23
C GLY A 369 -1.45 -21.78 -27.19
N HIS A 370 -2.48 -21.78 -26.32
CA HIS A 370 -3.40 -22.90 -26.11
C HIS A 370 -2.71 -24.17 -25.57
N SER A 371 -1.75 -23.99 -24.67
CA SER A 371 -1.13 -25.12 -23.97
C SER A 371 -2.18 -26.02 -23.30
N GLY A 372 -1.96 -27.34 -23.33
CA GLY A 372 -2.87 -28.31 -22.71
C GLY A 372 -3.09 -28.01 -21.21
N ALA A 373 -2.04 -27.61 -20.48
CA ALA A 373 -2.14 -27.24 -19.08
C ALA A 373 -3.07 -26.03 -18.85
N ALA A 374 -2.93 -24.96 -19.63
CA ALA A 374 -3.82 -23.80 -19.50
C ALA A 374 -5.27 -24.14 -19.83
N LEU A 375 -5.51 -24.96 -20.86
CA LEU A 375 -6.84 -25.44 -21.20
C LEU A 375 -7.46 -26.27 -20.08
N THR A 376 -6.70 -27.20 -19.48
CA THR A 376 -7.22 -27.99 -18.35
C THR A 376 -7.62 -27.11 -17.16
N LEU A 377 -6.80 -26.12 -16.80
CA LEU A 377 -7.11 -25.18 -15.72
C LEU A 377 -8.33 -24.31 -16.04
N PHE A 378 -8.48 -23.88 -17.30
CA PHE A 378 -9.65 -23.16 -17.76
C PHE A 378 -10.92 -24.01 -17.66
N PHE A 379 -10.89 -25.26 -18.13
CA PHE A 379 -12.04 -26.17 -18.05
C PHE A 379 -12.40 -26.51 -16.61
N ILE A 380 -11.41 -26.71 -15.72
CA ILE A 380 -11.64 -26.91 -14.29
C ILE A 380 -12.36 -25.68 -13.69
N GLY A 381 -11.90 -24.47 -14.05
CA GLY A 381 -12.53 -23.22 -13.60
C GLY A 381 -13.98 -23.11 -14.07
N MET A 382 -14.23 -23.35 -15.36
CA MET A 382 -15.58 -23.31 -15.94
C MET A 382 -16.51 -24.38 -15.37
N ALA A 383 -16.00 -25.61 -15.17
CA ALA A 383 -16.75 -26.68 -14.51
C ALA A 383 -17.12 -26.32 -13.07
N GLY A 384 -16.21 -25.67 -12.34
CA GLY A 384 -16.48 -25.15 -11.00
C GLY A 384 -17.60 -24.12 -10.98
N VAL A 385 -17.60 -23.16 -11.92
CA VAL A 385 -18.68 -22.17 -12.06
C VAL A 385 -20.01 -22.84 -12.40
N ALA A 386 -20.01 -23.79 -13.34
CA ALA A 386 -21.21 -24.52 -13.78
C ALA A 386 -21.81 -25.42 -12.67
N ALA A 387 -20.96 -26.10 -11.89
CA ALA A 387 -21.42 -26.89 -10.76
C ALA A 387 -22.16 -26.02 -9.73
N LEU A 388 -21.65 -24.81 -9.48
CA LEU A 388 -22.25 -23.89 -8.51
C LEU A 388 -23.59 -23.31 -8.99
N SER A 389 -23.76 -23.04 -10.28
CA SER A 389 -25.09 -22.67 -10.81
C SER A 389 -26.08 -23.81 -10.62
N TRP A 390 -25.64 -25.05 -10.83
CA TRP A 390 -26.52 -26.22 -10.73
C TRP A 390 -26.97 -26.52 -9.29
N PHE A 391 -26.06 -26.37 -8.31
CA PHE A 391 -26.43 -26.49 -6.89
C PHE A 391 -27.42 -25.40 -6.45
N LYS A 392 -27.34 -24.19 -7.01
CA LYS A 392 -28.28 -23.11 -6.71
C LYS A 392 -29.68 -23.39 -7.27
N GLU A 393 -29.75 -24.01 -8.45
CA GLU A 393 -31.02 -24.39 -9.09
C GLU A 393 -31.71 -25.57 -8.37
N GLY A 394 -30.93 -26.55 -7.88
CA GLY A 394 -31.46 -27.71 -7.15
C GLY A 394 -32.23 -27.35 -5.87
N ASP A 395 -31.81 -26.31 -5.15
CA ASP A 395 -32.51 -25.80 -3.96
C ASP A 395 -33.80 -25.05 -4.33
N THR A 396 -33.83 -24.37 -5.48
CA THR A 396 -35.06 -23.70 -5.98
C THR A 396 -36.07 -24.68 -6.57
N ALA A 397 -35.63 -25.83 -7.08
CA ALA A 397 -36.50 -26.86 -7.64
C ALA A 397 -37.31 -27.63 -6.56
N ALA A 398 -36.95 -27.52 -5.28
CA ALA A 398 -37.71 -28.08 -4.17
C ALA A 398 -38.88 -27.19 -3.71
N ALA A 399 -38.88 -25.89 -4.06
CA ALA A 399 -39.92 -24.94 -3.68
C ALA A 399 -41.31 -25.19 -4.34
N PRO A 400 -41.44 -25.56 -5.63
CA PRO A 400 -42.76 -25.81 -6.22
C PRO A 400 -43.42 -27.11 -5.75
N VAL A 401 -42.66 -28.06 -5.19
CA VAL A 401 -43.23 -29.32 -4.66
C VAL A 401 -43.90 -29.12 -3.30
N ALA A 402 -43.39 -28.18 -2.48
CA ALA A 402 -44.00 -27.83 -1.19
C ALA A 402 -45.31 -27.02 -1.34
N ALA A 403 -45.47 -26.25 -2.42
CA ALA A 403 -46.68 -25.46 -2.69
C ALA A 403 -47.87 -26.28 -3.22
N ILE A 404 -47.65 -27.54 -3.61
CA ILE A 404 -48.71 -28.46 -4.05
C ILE A 404 -49.23 -29.32 -2.88
N LEU A 405 -48.54 -29.29 -1.72
CA LEU A 405 -48.87 -30.06 -0.52
C LEU A 405 -49.36 -29.21 0.66
N SER A 406 -49.60 -27.90 0.45
CA SER A 406 -50.30 -26.99 1.38
C SER A 406 -51.60 -26.53 0.77
#